data_AF-A0A3R7F4I4-F1
#
_entry.id   AF-A0A3R7F4I4-F1
#
_cell.length_a   1.000
_cell.length_b   1.000
_cell.length_c   1.000
_cell.angle_alpha   90.00
_cell.angle_beta   90.00
_cell.angle_gamma   90.00
#
_symmetry.space_group_name_H-M   'P 1'
#
loop_
_entity.id
_entity.type
_entity.pdbx_description
1 polymer ?
#
loop_
_entity_poly.entity_id
_entity_poly.type
_entity_poly.pdbx_seq_one_letter_code
_entity_poly.pdbx_strand_id
1 'polypeptide(L)' 'MTPEKVLSMFERQYLQGKAPVDLETTCASFATWLAATWEQLGDEQRILLLTVGAVLWREGYDLRAGTATKDLW' A
#
# COMPACT_ATOMS: atom_id res chain seq x y z
N MET A 1 1.36 13.56 -17.87
CA MET A 1 1.77 12.30 -17.19
C MET A 1 0.86 11.19 -17.70
N THR A 2 1.37 10.01 -18.08
CA THR A 2 0.52 8.88 -18.55
C THR A 2 0.56 7.72 -17.54
N PRO A 3 -0.47 6.84 -17.51
CA PRO A 3 -0.47 5.67 -16.61
C PRO A 3 0.77 4.78 -16.78
N GLU A 4 1.21 4.54 -18.01
CA GLU A 4 2.38 3.70 -18.32
C GLU A 4 3.66 4.30 -17.75
N LYS A 5 3.78 5.64 -17.84
CA LYS A 5 4.91 6.36 -17.27
C LYS A 5 4.92 6.25 -15.74
N VAL A 6 3.76 6.33 -15.09
CA VAL A 6 3.64 6.14 -13.63
C VAL A 6 4.02 4.71 -13.23
N LEU A 7 3.55 3.70 -13.97
CA LEU A 7 3.91 2.29 -13.72
C LEU A 7 5.42 2.05 -13.84
N SER A 8 6.07 2.61 -14.87
CA SER A 8 7.53 2.50 -15.01
C SER A 8 8.29 3.18 -13.85
N MET A 9 7.72 4.20 -13.22
CA MET A 9 8.28 4.82 -12.02
C MET A 9 8.16 3.90 -10.80
N PHE A 10 7.04 3.18 -10.64
CA PHE A 10 6.89 2.16 -9.58
C PHE A 10 7.91 1.04 -9.75
N GLU A 11 8.03 0.50 -10.96
CA GLU A 11 9.01 -0.54 -11.28
C GLU A 11 10.44 -0.07 -10.99
N ARG A 12 10.77 1.16 -11.37
CA ARG A 12 12.09 1.73 -11.08
C ARG A 12 12.36 1.88 -9.58
N GLN A 13 11.38 2.32 -8.79
CA GLN A 13 11.53 2.42 -7.32
C GLN A 13 11.76 1.04 -6.69
N TYR A 14 11.01 0.03 -7.16
CA TYR A 14 11.18 -1.35 -6.76
C TYR A 14 12.58 -1.89 -7.09
N LEU A 15 13.01 -1.76 -8.35
CA LEU A 15 14.34 -2.20 -8.80
C LEU A 15 15.49 -1.46 -8.12
N GLN A 16 15.27 -0.24 -7.65
CA GLN A 16 16.24 0.55 -6.89
C GLN A 16 16.28 0.20 -5.39
N GLY A 17 15.46 -0.73 -4.91
CA GLY A 17 15.38 -1.10 -3.49
C GLY A 17 14.83 0.01 -2.60
N LYS A 18 14.09 0.97 -3.18
CA LYS A 18 13.49 2.10 -2.45
C LYS A 18 12.06 1.81 -1.98
N ALA A 19 11.48 0.71 -2.45
CA ALA A 19 10.22 0.21 -1.92
C ALA A 19 10.47 -0.38 -0.51
N PRO A 20 9.73 0.06 0.53
CA PRO A 20 9.82 -0.58 1.83
C PRO A 20 9.48 -2.07 1.73
N VAL A 21 10.28 -2.91 2.38
CA VAL A 21 10.06 -4.37 2.40
C VAL A 21 8.93 -4.75 3.37
N ASP A 22 8.69 -3.90 4.38
CA ASP A 22 7.63 -4.13 5.37
C ASP A 22 6.30 -3.51 4.94
N LEU A 23 5.33 -4.40 4.70
CA LEU A 23 3.99 -4.04 4.29
C LEU A 23 3.18 -3.41 5.43
N GLU A 24 3.46 -3.74 6.68
CA GLU A 24 2.79 -3.13 7.84
C GLU A 24 3.19 -1.66 8.01
N THR A 25 4.49 -1.39 8.04
CA THR A 25 5.01 -0.01 8.08
C THR A 25 4.52 0.81 6.88
N THR A 26 4.42 0.19 5.69
CA THR A 26 3.87 0.84 4.49
C THR A 26 2.39 1.19 4.67
N CYS A 27 1.57 0.26 5.16
CA CYS A 27 0.15 0.51 5.43
C CYS A 27 -0.06 1.60 6.47
N ALA A 28 0.69 1.56 7.58
CA ALA A 28 0.60 2.56 8.64
C ALA A 28 1.01 3.95 8.15
N SER A 29 2.08 4.04 7.37
CA SER A 29 2.54 5.31 6.77
C SER A 29 1.52 5.87 5.78
N PHE A 30 0.94 5.01 4.94
CA PHE A 30 -0.10 5.41 3.99
C PHE A 30 -1.37 5.90 4.71
N ALA A 31 -1.85 5.18 5.72
CA ALA A 31 -3.01 5.58 6.52
C ALA A 31 -2.77 6.90 7.25
N THR A 32 -1.57 7.11 7.81
CA THR A 32 -1.18 8.36 8.47
C THR A 32 -1.22 9.54 7.50
N TRP A 33 -0.63 9.38 6.32
CA TRP A 33 -0.68 10.41 5.28
C TRP A 33 -2.11 10.68 4.81
N LEU A 34 -2.91 9.64 4.56
CA LEU A 34 -4.29 9.75 4.09
C LEU A 34 -5.16 10.49 5.11
N ALA A 35 -5.02 10.19 6.40
CA ALA A 35 -5.72 10.90 7.46
C ALA A 35 -5.33 12.38 7.52
N ALA A 36 -4.05 12.71 7.38
CA ALA A 36 -3.56 14.09 7.42
C ALA A 36 -4.04 14.96 6.25
N THR A 37 -4.30 14.35 5.09
CA THR A 37 -4.76 15.08 3.89
C THR A 37 -6.26 14.93 3.62
N TRP A 38 -7.01 14.21 4.46
CA TRP A 38 -8.37 13.75 4.19
C TRP A 38 -9.34 14.85 3.74
N GLU A 39 -9.31 16.00 4.41
CA GLU A 39 -10.17 17.15 4.13
C GLU A 39 -9.86 17.84 2.80
N GLN A 40 -8.68 17.61 2.22
CA GLN A 40 -8.24 18.21 0.95
C GLN A 40 -8.61 17.34 -0.26
N LEU A 41 -9.05 16.11 -0.03
CA LEU A 41 -9.38 15.14 -1.08
C LEU A 41 -10.85 15.25 -1.49
N GLY A 42 -11.12 15.13 -2.79
CA GLY A 42 -12.48 14.94 -3.31
C GLY A 42 -12.98 13.50 -3.08
N ASP A 43 -14.28 13.29 -3.22
CA ASP A 43 -14.92 12.00 -2.90
C ASP A 43 -14.40 10.83 -3.76
N GLU A 44 -14.21 11.05 -5.06
CA GLU A 44 -13.63 10.03 -5.96
C GLU A 44 -12.20 9.65 -5.54
N GLN A 45 -11.40 10.64 -5.12
CA GLN A 45 -10.03 10.41 -4.66
C GLN A 45 -10.02 9.63 -3.34
N ARG A 46 -10.92 9.95 -2.41
CA ARG A 46 -11.10 9.22 -1.15
C ARG A 46 -11.45 7.75 -1.40
N ILE A 47 -12.40 7.48 -2.29
CA ILE A 47 -12.80 6.10 -2.64
C ILE A 47 -11.63 5.33 -3.24
N LEU A 48 -10.90 5.93 -4.20
CA LEU A 48 -9.73 5.31 -4.81
C LEU A 48 -8.65 4.99 -3.77
N LEU A 49 -8.29 5.95 -2.92
CA LEU A 49 -7.24 5.79 -1.91
C LEU A 49 -7.63 4.79 -0.82
N LEU A 50 -8.90 4.75 -0.41
CA LEU A 50 -9.41 3.71 0.49
C LEU A 50 -9.33 2.32 -0.16
N THR A 51 -9.66 2.20 -1.44
CA THR A 51 -9.57 0.93 -2.18
C THR A 51 -8.12 0.44 -2.24
N VAL A 52 -7.17 1.34 -2.54
CA VAL A 52 -5.73 1.02 -2.52
C VAL A 52 -5.29 0.57 -1.12
N GLY A 53 -5.67 1.31 -0.07
CA GLY A 53 -5.36 0.96 1.31
C GLY A 53 -5.91 -0.41 1.72
N ALA A 54 -7.14 -0.74 1.32
CA ALA A 54 -7.76 -2.03 1.59
C ALA A 54 -7.03 -3.20 0.91
N VAL A 55 -6.59 -3.02 -0.34
CA VAL A 55 -5.78 -4.03 -1.06
C VAL A 55 -4.43 -4.23 -0.37
N LEU A 56 -3.72 -3.14 -0.03
CA LEU A 56 -2.45 -3.23 0.70
C LEU A 56 -2.61 -3.96 2.04
N TRP A 57 -3.67 -3.66 2.79
CA TRP A 57 -3.95 -4.32 4.06
C TRP A 57 -4.25 -5.81 3.90
N ARG A 58 -5.00 -6.20 2.86
CA ARG A 58 -5.29 -7.62 2.56
C ARG A 58 -4.00 -8.40 2.29
N GLU A 59 -3.11 -7.89 1.45
CA GLU A 59 -1.85 -8.58 1.15
C GLU A 59 -0.99 -8.77 2.43
N GLY A 60 -1.07 -7.83 3.38
CA GLY A 60 -0.43 -7.95 4.69
C GLY A 60 -1.14 -8.91 5.63
N TYR A 61 -2.47 -8.98 5.55
CA TYR A 61 -3.28 -9.94 6.30
C TYR A 61 -3.00 -11.38 5.86
N ASP A 62 -2.86 -11.64 4.55
CA ASP A 62 -2.54 -12.96 4.03
C ASP A 62 -1.13 -13.41 4.47
N LEU A 63 -0.17 -12.50 4.55
CA LEU A 63 1.15 -12.76 5.16
C LEU A 63 1.05 -13.15 6.64
N ARG A 64 0.16 -12.51 7.41
CA ARG A 64 -0.09 -12.84 8.83
C ARG A 64 -0.81 -14.20 8.99
N ALA A 65 -1.78 -14.49 8.13
CA ALA A 65 -2.49 -15.77 8.14
C ALA A 65 -1.57 -16.94 7.71
N GLY A 66 -0.68 -16.69 6.74
CA GLY A 66 0.32 -17.65 6.27
C GLY A 66 1.46 -17.90 7.25
N THR A 67 1.82 -16.93 8.10
CA THR A 67 2.81 -17.12 9.18
C THR A 67 2.19 -17.86 10.36
N ALA A 68 0.96 -17.53 10.76
CA ALA A 68 0.25 -18.26 11.82
C ALA A 68 0.06 -19.76 11.52
N THR A 69 0.00 -20.16 10.26
CA THR A 69 -0.07 -21.58 9.84
C THR A 69 1.29 -22.25 9.74
N LYS A 70 2.39 -21.50 9.69
CA LYS A 70 3.75 -22.03 9.58
C LYS A 70 4.35 -22.42 10.94
N ASP A 71 3.86 -21.84 12.03
CA ASP A 71 4.22 -22.19 13.41
C ASP A 71 3.44 -23.39 13.98
N LEU A 72 2.58 -24.02 13.17
CA LEU A 72 1.71 -25.13 13.58
C LEU A 72 2.15 -26.50 13.04
N TRP A 73 3.32 -26.60 12.38
CA TRP A 73 3.88 -27.85 11.86
C TRP A 73 5.35 -28.01 12.20
#